data_AF-A0A7T5RQ93-F1
#
_entry.id   AF-A0A7T5RQ93-F1
#
_cell.length_a   1.000
_cell.length_b   1.000
_cell.length_c   1.000
_cell.angle_alpha   90.00
_cell.angle_beta   90.00
_cell.angle_gamma   90.00
#
_symmetry.space_group_name_H-M   'P 1'
#
loop_
_entity.id
_entity.type
_entity.pdbx_description
1 polymer ?
#
loop_
_entity_poly.entity_id
_entity_poly.type
_entity_poly.pdbx_seq_one_letter_code
_entity_poly.pdbx_strand_id
1 'polypeptide(L)' 'MTAQAKVKIYSSRGRHSINLPTEFVRDSAFPFKPMEELVARIDGKRIVIEKP' A
#
# COMPACT_ATOMS: atom_id res chain seq x y z
N MET A 1 3.43 -17.35 -5.03
CA MET A 1 4.51 -16.38 -5.35
C MET A 1 4.26 -15.13 -4.54
N THR A 2 5.27 -14.58 -3.87
CA THR A 2 5.14 -13.30 -3.17
C THR A 2 5.38 -12.20 -4.20
N ALA A 3 4.33 -11.50 -4.63
CA ALA A 3 4.50 -10.30 -5.44
C ALA A 3 5.26 -9.27 -4.60
N GLN A 4 6.35 -8.72 -5.12
CA GLN A 4 7.12 -7.65 -4.49
C GLN A 4 7.29 -6.51 -5.49
N ALA A 5 7.12 -5.27 -5.02
CA ALA A 5 7.36 -4.07 -5.79
C ALA A 5 8.26 -3.11 -5.01
N LYS A 6 9.20 -2.45 -5.71
CA LYS A 6 9.93 -1.31 -5.13
C LYS A 6 9.03 -0.08 -5.21
N VAL A 7 8.83 0.57 -4.07
CA VAL A 7 8.01 1.78 -3.95
C VAL A 7 8.75 2.84 -3.15
N LYS A 8 8.27 4.08 -3.22
CA LYS A 8 8.78 5.20 -2.43
C LYS A 8 7.65 6.03 -1.85
N ILE A 9 7.91 6.69 -0.74
CA ILE A 9 7.00 7.66 -0.14
C ILE A 9 7.19 8.99 -0.86
N TYR A 10 6.11 9.56 -1.36
CA TYR A 10 6.06 10.91 -1.90
C TYR A 10 5.55 11.86 -0.84
N SER A 11 5.99 13.12 -0.90
CA SER A 11 5.49 14.21 -0.06
C SER A 11 5.09 15.38 -0.93
N SER A 12 3.87 15.87 -0.76
CA SER A 12 3.36 17.07 -1.44
C SER A 12 2.34 17.78 -0.57
N ARG A 13 2.57 19.07 -0.30
CA ARG A 13 1.63 19.96 0.43
C ARG A 13 1.09 19.34 1.74
N GLY A 14 1.98 18.77 2.54
CA GLY A 14 1.63 18.14 3.82
C GLY A 14 0.94 16.77 3.70
N ARG A 15 0.84 16.21 2.50
CA ARG A 15 0.32 14.85 2.26
C ARG A 15 1.45 13.91 1.89
N HIS A 16 1.42 12.72 2.49
CA HIS A 16 2.30 11.62 2.13
C HIS A 16 1.51 10.55 1.39
N SER A 17 2.09 10.01 0.32
CA SER A 17 1.49 8.90 -0.44
C SER A 17 2.51 7.85 -0.79
N ILE A 18 2.05 6.60 -0.90
CA ILE A 18 2.78 5.50 -1.51
C ILE A 18 2.03 5.14 -2.78
N ASN A 19 2.70 5.21 -3.92
CA ASN A 19 2.12 4.79 -5.19
C ASN A 19 2.54 3.34 -5.46
N LEU A 20 1.56 2.47 -5.65
CA LEU A 20 1.79 1.07 -6.04
C LEU A 20 1.78 0.97 -7.58
N PRO A 21 2.69 0.19 -8.20
CA PRO A 21 2.66 -0.03 -9.64
C PRO A 21 1.37 -0.69 -10.11
N THR A 22 0.87 -0.33 -11.28
CA THR A 22 -0.39 -0.87 -11.82
C THR A 22 -0.38 -2.39 -11.96
N GLU A 23 0.73 -2.97 -12.39
CA GLU A 23 0.88 -4.44 -12.52
C GLU A 23 0.79 -5.14 -11.17
N PHE A 24 1.31 -4.52 -10.10
CA PHE A 24 1.23 -5.04 -8.73
C PHE A 24 -0.20 -5.01 -8.19
N VAL A 25 -0.96 -3.95 -8.48
CA VAL A 25 -2.36 -3.80 -8.05
C VAL A 25 -3.32 -4.71 -8.82
N ARG A 26 -3.02 -4.98 -10.10
CA ARG A 26 -3.82 -5.88 -10.95
C ARG A 26 -3.53 -7.37 -10.71
N ASP A 27 -2.52 -7.70 -9.90
CA ASP A 27 -2.26 -9.07 -9.48
C ASP A 27 -3.46 -9.61 -8.69
N SER A 28 -3.90 -10.82 -9.02
CA SER A 28 -5.03 -11.48 -8.34
C SER A 28 -4.82 -11.68 -6.83
N ALA A 29 -3.58 -11.67 -6.36
CA ALA A 29 -3.23 -11.77 -4.95
C ALA A 29 -3.25 -10.41 -4.22
N PHE A 30 -3.47 -9.30 -4.93
CA PHE A 30 -3.58 -7.99 -4.30
C PHE A 30 -4.84 -7.93 -3.40
N PRO A 31 -4.70 -7.66 -2.10
CA PRO A 31 -5.77 -7.94 -1.13
C PRO A 31 -6.85 -6.85 -1.02
N PHE A 32 -6.69 -5.73 -1.74
CA PHE A 32 -7.51 -4.53 -1.59
C PHE A 32 -8.15 -4.08 -2.91
N LYS A 33 -9.24 -3.34 -2.82
CA LYS A 33 -9.87 -2.65 -3.96
C LYS A 33 -9.50 -1.17 -3.97
N PRO A 34 -9.43 -0.52 -5.16
CA PRO A 34 -9.33 0.93 -5.23
C PRO A 34 -10.47 1.59 -4.44
N MET A 35 -10.14 2.64 -3.67
CA MET A 35 -11.08 3.39 -2.82
C MET A 35 -11.67 2.62 -1.63
N GLU A 36 -11.19 1.40 -1.34
CA GLU A 36 -11.55 0.69 -0.10
C GLU A 36 -10.95 1.40 1.12
N GLU A 37 -11.72 1.51 2.20
CA GLU A 37 -11.24 2.04 3.48
C GLU A 37 -10.37 0.98 4.18
N LEU A 38 -9.19 1.39 4.64
CA LEU A 38 -8.19 0.51 5.22
C LEU A 38 -7.62 1.14 6.50
N VAL A 39 -7.14 0.29 7.41
CA VAL A 39 -6.43 0.70 8.62
C VAL A 39 -4.93 0.52 8.38
N ALA A 40 -4.17 1.59 8.62
CA ALA A 40 -2.71 1.54 8.61
C ALA A 40 -2.19 1.73 10.05
N ARG A 41 -1.32 0.82 10.50
CA ARG A 41 -0.69 0.88 11.82
C ARG A 41 0.81 0.63 11.76
N ILE A 42 1.54 1.18 12.73
CA ILE A 42 2.97 0.91 12.92
C ILE A 42 3.11 -0.32 13.82
N ASP A 43 3.78 -1.35 13.32
CA ASP A 43 4.10 -2.58 14.04
C ASP A 43 5.63 -2.75 14.08
N GLY A 44 6.25 -2.29 15.16
CA GLY A 44 7.71 -2.28 15.32
C GLY A 44 8.41 -1.47 14.23
N LYS A 45 9.09 -2.16 13.30
CA LYS A 45 9.87 -1.54 12.21
C LYS A 45 9.14 -1.52 10.85
N ARG A 46 7.84 -1.85 10.81
CA ARG A 46 7.05 -1.91 9.57
C ARG A 46 5.71 -1.21 9.74
N ILE A 47 5.13 -0.81 8.61
CA ILE A 47 3.72 -0.42 8.52
C ILE A 47 2.94 -1.64 8.07
N VAL A 48 1.84 -1.93 8.75
CA VAL A 48 0.85 -2.95 8.37
C VAL A 48 -0.39 -2.22 7.89
N ILE A 49 -0.87 -2.59 6.71
CA ILE A 49 -2.14 -2.11 6.15
C ILE A 49 -3.08 -3.31 6.11
N GLU A 50 -4.25 -3.18 6.71
CA GLU A 50 -5.25 -4.23 6.83
C GLU A 50 -6.65 -3.67 6.63
N LYS A 51 -7.62 -4.56 6.41
CA LYS A 51 -9.04 -4.17 6.42
C LYS A 51 -9.44 -3.82 7.86
N PRO A 52 -10.40 -2.89 8.06
CA PRO A 52 -10.92 -2.56 9.38
C PRO A 52 -11.42 -3.79 10.16
#